data_AF-A0A935RIZ0-F1
#
_entry.id   AF-A0A935RIZ0-F1
#
_cell.length_a   1.000
_cell.length_b   1.000
_cell.length_c   1.000
_cell.angle_alpha   90.00
_cell.angle_beta   90.00
_cell.angle_gamma   90.00
#
_symmetry.space_group_name_H-M   'P 1'
#
loop_
_entity.id
_entity.type
_entity.pdbx_description
1 polymer ?
#
loop_
_entity_poly.entity_id
_entity_poly.type
_entity_poly.pdbx_seq_one_letter_code
_entity_poly.pdbx_strand_id
1 'polypeptide(L)'
;MPVIYTCGGESHAVGLRLRAQLNENSKVPALLAAFPELDHNDLVGWCLDEDDRRRFVLLILRAADEHPRTTLRVGLTRDLLAGQFAAIHELRGGGADALSRVMSLVQYGDYLSCHLAEVRQVDPVPVERIIRLKEALARAKNP
;
A
#
# COMPACT_ATOMS: atom_id res chain seq x y z
N MET A 1 -7.70 3.66 -6.86
CA MET A 1 -7.54 2.95 -5.59
C MET A 1 -6.12 2.37 -5.51
N PRO A 2 -5.35 2.66 -4.45
CA PRO A 2 -4.00 2.14 -4.31
C PRO A 2 -3.98 0.63 -4.05
N VAL A 3 -3.09 -0.07 -4.73
CA VAL A 3 -2.71 -1.46 -4.47
C VAL A 3 -1.23 -1.45 -4.11
N ILE A 4 -0.89 -1.97 -2.94
CA ILE A 4 0.47 -1.92 -2.40
C ILE A 4 1.05 -3.33 -2.46
N TYR A 5 2.10 -3.50 -3.24
CA TYR A 5 2.88 -4.73 -3.33
C TYR A 5 4.20 -4.57 -2.61
N THR A 6 4.55 -5.56 -1.79
CA THR A 6 5.76 -5.51 -0.96
C THR A 6 6.60 -6.74 -1.18
N CYS A 7 7.92 -6.60 -1.21
CA CYS A 7 8.85 -7.73 -1.25
C CYS A 7 9.79 -7.70 -0.04
N GLY A 8 9.76 -8.76 0.79
CA GLY A 8 10.56 -8.84 2.01
C GLY A 8 9.91 -8.16 3.23
N GLY A 9 10.49 -8.40 4.41
CA GLY A 9 9.91 -7.98 5.70
C GLY A 9 9.89 -6.47 5.91
N GLU A 10 11.00 -5.78 5.59
CA GLU A 10 11.12 -4.31 5.74
C GLU A 10 10.03 -3.58 4.94
N SER A 11 9.90 -3.91 3.66
CA SER A 11 8.90 -3.28 2.78
C SER A 11 7.47 -3.65 3.17
N HIS A 12 7.24 -4.86 3.69
CA HIS A 12 5.91 -5.28 4.14
C HIS A 12 5.44 -4.50 5.37
N ALA A 13 6.32 -4.29 6.34
CA ALA A 13 6.01 -3.45 7.51
C ALA A 13 5.65 -2.02 7.10
N VAL A 14 6.40 -1.45 6.16
CA VAL A 14 6.09 -0.14 5.57
C VAL A 14 4.76 -0.16 4.83
N GLY A 15 4.49 -1.18 4.01
CA GLY A 15 3.25 -1.30 3.25
C GLY A 15 2.00 -1.41 4.12
N LEU A 16 2.09 -2.13 5.25
CA LEU A 16 1.05 -2.17 6.28
C LEU A 16 0.75 -0.77 6.82
N ARG A 17 1.79 0.00 7.17
CA ARG A 17 1.63 1.38 7.63
C ARG A 17 1.02 2.27 6.55
N LEU A 18 1.57 2.24 5.33
CA LEU A 18 1.09 3.07 4.22
C LEU A 18 -0.40 2.82 3.95
N ARG A 19 -0.83 1.55 3.94
CA ARG A 19 -2.25 1.19 3.81
C ARG A 19 -3.09 1.85 4.91
N ALA A 20 -2.65 1.78 6.17
CA ALA A 20 -3.36 2.40 7.28
C ALA A 20 -3.43 3.92 7.12
N GLN A 21 -2.33 4.58 6.75
CA GLN A 21 -2.29 6.04 6.57
C GLN A 21 -3.16 6.52 5.41
N LEU A 22 -3.22 5.79 4.29
CA LEU A 22 -4.14 6.10 3.21
C LEU A 22 -5.61 6.00 3.67
N ASN A 23 -5.95 4.93 4.40
CA ASN A 23 -7.29 4.73 4.93
C ASN A 23 -7.67 5.81 5.95
N GLU A 24 -6.75 6.16 6.84
CA GLU A 24 -7.00 7.05 7.96
C GLU A 24 -6.90 8.52 7.57
N ASN A 25 -5.89 8.95 6.81
CA ASN A 25 -5.70 10.37 6.49
C ASN A 25 -6.52 10.75 5.25
N SER A 26 -6.33 10.05 4.13
CA SER A 26 -6.99 10.40 2.86
C SER A 26 -8.39 9.83 2.67
N LYS A 27 -8.82 8.96 3.61
CA LYS A 27 -10.09 8.20 3.53
C LYS A 27 -10.19 7.38 2.24
N VAL A 28 -9.05 6.95 1.70
CA VAL A 28 -8.97 6.12 0.49
C VAL A 28 -8.63 4.69 0.90
N PRO A 29 -9.49 3.71 0.57
CA PRO A 29 -9.16 2.31 0.81
C PRO A 29 -7.92 1.90 0.00
N ALA A 30 -7.03 1.13 0.61
CA ALA A 30 -5.89 0.52 -0.07
C ALA A 30 -5.83 -1.00 0.16
N LEU A 31 -5.41 -1.71 -0.89
CA LEU A 31 -5.10 -3.14 -0.85
C LEU A 31 -3.61 -3.35 -0.56
N LEU A 32 -3.28 -4.45 0.09
CA LEU A 32 -1.90 -4.83 0.39
C LEU A 32 -1.71 -6.32 0.11
N ALA A 33 -0.66 -6.65 -0.65
CA ALA A 33 -0.23 -8.01 -0.90
C ALA A 33 1.30 -8.10 -0.88
N ALA A 34 1.84 -9.30 -0.67
CA ALA A 34 3.28 -9.51 -0.56
C ALA A 34 3.75 -10.61 -1.53
N PHE A 35 4.95 -10.42 -2.09
CA PHE A 35 5.63 -11.48 -2.84
C PHE A 35 6.14 -12.57 -1.86
N PRO A 36 6.11 -13.86 -2.26
CA PRO A 36 5.70 -14.35 -3.58
C PRO A 36 4.20 -14.66 -3.73
N GLU A 37 3.44 -14.68 -2.64
CA GLU A 37 2.03 -15.12 -2.62
C GLU A 37 1.12 -14.34 -3.58
N LEU A 38 1.39 -13.05 -3.80
CA LEU A 38 0.61 -12.24 -4.74
C LEU A 38 0.69 -12.74 -6.19
N ASP A 39 1.76 -13.45 -6.58
CA ASP A 39 1.84 -14.03 -7.93
C ASP A 39 0.83 -15.18 -8.12
N HIS A 40 0.40 -15.80 -7.02
CA HIS A 40 -0.59 -16.87 -7.04
C HIS A 40 -2.02 -16.32 -7.04
N ASN A 41 -2.27 -15.27 -6.27
CA ASN A 41 -3.62 -14.80 -6.00
C ASN A 41 -4.01 -13.59 -6.87
N ASP A 42 -3.15 -12.58 -6.91
CA ASP A 42 -3.51 -11.30 -7.49
C ASP A 42 -3.37 -11.28 -9.01
N LEU A 43 -2.36 -11.95 -9.57
CA LEU A 43 -2.19 -12.03 -11.04
C LEU A 43 -3.44 -12.58 -11.72
N VAL A 44 -4.08 -13.59 -11.13
CA VAL A 44 -5.35 -14.13 -11.61
C VAL A 44 -6.51 -13.17 -11.32
N GLY A 45 -6.47 -12.49 -10.18
CA GLY A 45 -7.46 -11.46 -9.81
C GLY A 45 -7.50 -10.26 -10.77
N TRP A 46 -6.41 -9.96 -11.47
CA TRP A 46 -6.35 -8.89 -12.47
C TRP A 46 -6.91 -9.26 -13.84
N CYS A 47 -7.67 -10.34 -13.98
CA CYS A 47 -8.45 -10.63 -15.19
C CYS A 47 -9.69 -9.71 -15.36
N LEU A 48 -9.76 -8.60 -14.61
CA LEU A 48 -10.78 -7.56 -14.77
C LEU A 48 -10.66 -6.86 -16.13
N ASP A 49 -11.78 -6.29 -16.58
CA ASP A 49 -11.81 -5.44 -17.77
C ASP A 49 -10.84 -4.26 -17.63
N GLU A 50 -10.32 -3.77 -18.76
CA GLU A 50 -9.31 -2.71 -18.78
C GLU A 50 -9.78 -1.43 -18.07
N ASP A 51 -11.01 -1.01 -18.31
CA ASP A 51 -11.60 0.17 -17.69
C ASP A 51 -11.68 0.07 -16.16
N ASP A 52 -11.90 -1.14 -15.64
CA ASP A 52 -11.92 -1.38 -14.20
C ASP A 52 -10.51 -1.41 -13.62
N ARG A 53 -9.53 -2.02 -14.30
CA ARG A 53 -8.12 -2.01 -13.86
C ARG A 53 -7.52 -0.61 -13.86
N ARG A 54 -7.91 0.25 -14.81
CA ARG A 54 -7.52 1.67 -14.85
C ARG A 54 -8.03 2.50 -13.67
N ARG A 55 -8.86 1.94 -12.78
CA ARG A 55 -9.24 2.58 -11.51
C ARG A 55 -8.20 2.37 -10.42
N PHE A 56 -7.20 1.51 -10.64
CA PHE A 56 -6.20 1.14 -9.65
C PHE A 56 -4.84 1.75 -9.99
N VAL A 57 -4.08 2.06 -8.93
CA VAL A 57 -2.68 2.49 -9.03
C VAL A 57 -1.86 1.48 -8.24
N LEU A 58 -0.84 0.92 -8.87
CA LEU A 58 0.03 -0.07 -8.24
C LEU A 58 1.27 0.61 -7.65
N LEU A 59 1.52 0.39 -6.37
CA LEU A 59 2.70 0.86 -5.64
C LEU A 59 3.52 -0.37 -5.21
N ILE A 60 4.68 -0.56 -5.81
CA ILE A 60 5.57 -1.68 -5.50
C ILE A 60 6.70 -1.18 -4.59
N LEU A 61 6.66 -1.54 -3.32
CA LEU A 61 7.67 -1.23 -2.33
C LEU A 61 8.76 -2.29 -2.39
N ARG A 62 9.93 -1.88 -2.90
CA ARG A 62 11.12 -2.69 -3.10
C ARG A 62 11.94 -2.76 -1.82
N ALA A 63 12.51 -3.93 -1.52
CA ALA A 63 13.49 -4.07 -0.45
C ALA A 63 14.90 -3.74 -0.99
N ALA A 64 15.80 -3.38 -0.08
CA ALA A 64 17.19 -3.08 -0.46
C ALA A 64 18.02 -4.34 -0.70
N ASP A 65 17.75 -5.39 0.07
CA ASP A 65 18.45 -6.67 0.11
C ASP A 65 17.62 -7.79 -0.54
N GLU A 66 16.96 -7.47 -1.66
CA GLU A 66 16.19 -8.46 -2.39
C GLU A 66 17.08 -9.61 -2.88
N HIS A 67 16.67 -10.85 -2.57
CA HIS A 67 17.26 -12.01 -3.22
C HIS A 67 17.07 -11.89 -4.75
N PRO A 68 18.06 -12.24 -5.60
CA PRO A 68 17.98 -12.06 -7.05
C PRO A 68 16.73 -12.66 -7.69
N ARG A 69 16.26 -13.81 -7.17
CA ARG A 69 15.02 -14.46 -7.62
C ARG A 69 13.77 -13.63 -7.33
N THR A 70 13.74 -12.90 -6.21
CA THR A 70 12.68 -11.94 -5.88
C THR A 70 12.75 -10.73 -6.80
N THR A 71 13.94 -10.18 -7.06
CA THR A 71 14.09 -9.06 -7.99
C THR A 71 13.59 -9.40 -9.39
N LEU A 72 13.96 -10.58 -9.90
CA LEU A 72 13.47 -11.10 -11.18
C LEU A 72 11.95 -11.24 -11.19
N ARG A 73 11.38 -11.85 -10.14
CA ARG A 73 9.95 -12.06 -10.00
C ARG A 73 9.17 -10.74 -10.03
N VAL A 74 9.59 -9.74 -9.24
CA VAL A 74 8.92 -8.44 -9.24
C VAL A 74 9.00 -7.77 -10.61
N GLY A 75 10.15 -7.89 -11.30
CA GLY A 75 10.32 -7.36 -12.67
C GLY A 75 9.35 -8.00 -13.66
N LEU A 76 9.29 -9.34 -13.68
CA LEU A 76 8.39 -10.08 -14.56
C LEU A 76 6.91 -9.76 -14.26
N THR A 77 6.53 -9.70 -12.99
CA THR A 77 5.16 -9.35 -12.58
C THR A 77 4.81 -7.92 -13.00
N ARG A 78 5.73 -6.96 -12.84
CA ARG A 78 5.55 -5.57 -13.31
C ARG A 78 5.38 -5.51 -14.82
N ASP A 79 6.20 -6.23 -15.58
CA ASP A 79 6.14 -6.23 -17.03
C ASP A 79 4.87 -6.89 -17.56
N LEU A 80 4.41 -7.98 -16.92
CA LEU A 80 3.11 -8.60 -17.22
C LEU A 80 1.95 -7.64 -17.00
N LEU A 81 2.01 -6.82 -15.94
CA LEU A 81 0.97 -5.87 -15.55
C LEU A 81 1.11 -4.49 -16.24
N ALA A 82 2.15 -4.28 -17.05
CA ALA A 82 2.44 -2.99 -17.66
C ALA A 82 1.28 -2.52 -18.56
N GLY A 83 0.89 -1.25 -18.43
CA GLY A 83 -0.19 -0.64 -19.20
C GLY A 83 -1.61 -1.05 -18.79
N GLN A 84 -1.75 -1.96 -17.81
CA GLN A 84 -3.06 -2.46 -17.36
C GLN A 84 -3.69 -1.57 -16.28
N PHE A 85 -2.88 -0.81 -15.54
CA PHE A 85 -3.29 0.06 -14.43
C PHE A 85 -3.25 1.54 -14.83
N ALA A 86 -3.82 2.42 -14.00
CA ALA A 86 -3.69 3.87 -14.18
C ALA A 86 -2.21 4.30 -14.13
N ALA A 87 -1.47 3.71 -13.20
CA ALA A 87 -0.03 3.87 -13.05
C ALA A 87 0.56 2.72 -12.24
N ILE A 88 1.85 2.46 -12.46
CA ILE A 88 2.66 1.54 -11.65
C ILE A 88 3.89 2.32 -11.19
N HIS A 89 4.10 2.41 -9.88
CA HIS A 89 5.24 3.08 -9.27
C HIS A 89 6.06 2.09 -8.45
N GLU A 90 7.38 2.15 -8.59
CA GLU A 90 8.30 1.42 -7.72
C GLU A 90 8.94 2.38 -6.72
N LEU A 91 8.92 2.01 -5.44
CA LEU A 91 9.45 2.81 -4.35
C LEU A 91 10.57 2.03 -3.65
N ARG A 92 11.72 2.69 -3.44
CA ARG A 92 12.87 2.16 -2.69
C ARG A 92 13.18 3.08 -1.53
N GLY A 93 13.44 2.50 -0.36
CA GLY A 93 13.88 3.27 0.79
C GLY A 93 15.31 3.76 0.60
N GLY A 94 15.55 5.02 0.98
CA GLY A 94 16.87 5.65 0.97
C GLY A 94 17.55 5.55 2.33
N GLY A 95 18.88 5.38 2.34
CA GLY A 95 19.68 5.34 3.56
C GLY A 95 20.63 4.14 3.63
N ALA A 96 21.62 4.22 4.51
CA ALA A 96 22.70 3.25 4.61
C ALA A 96 22.28 1.97 5.36
N ASP A 97 21.36 2.08 6.32
CA ASP A 97 20.92 0.98 7.18
C ASP A 97 19.42 0.70 7.06
N ALA A 98 18.99 -0.45 7.60
CA ALA A 98 17.60 -0.91 7.57
C ALA A 98 16.61 0.12 8.12
N LEU A 99 16.93 0.73 9.26
CA LEU A 99 16.04 1.68 9.92
C LEU A 99 15.88 2.94 9.08
N SER A 100 16.96 3.49 8.55
CA SER A 100 16.93 4.68 7.70
C SER A 100 16.08 4.47 6.44
N ARG A 101 16.22 3.30 5.79
CA ARG A 101 15.41 2.95 4.62
C ARG A 101 13.93 2.82 4.95
N VAL A 102 13.60 2.12 6.02
CA VAL A 102 12.21 1.99 6.50
C VAL A 102 11.64 3.36 6.82
N MET A 103 12.35 4.17 7.61
CA MET A 103 11.88 5.51 8.00
C MET A 103 11.72 6.45 6.81
N SER A 104 12.57 6.35 5.78
CA SER A 104 12.41 7.14 4.55
C SER A 104 11.11 6.83 3.82
N LEU A 105 10.73 5.55 3.72
CA LEU A 105 9.48 5.15 3.09
C LEU A 105 8.27 5.45 3.97
N VAL A 106 8.41 5.33 5.30
CA VAL A 106 7.38 5.75 6.26
C VAL A 106 7.08 7.23 6.09
N GLN A 107 8.11 8.08 6.07
CA GLN A 107 7.95 9.52 5.88
C GLN A 107 7.29 9.84 4.54
N TYR A 108 7.74 9.18 3.46
CA TYR A 108 7.13 9.33 2.14
C TYR A 108 5.64 8.95 2.15
N GLY A 109 5.30 7.81 2.76
CA GLY A 109 3.93 7.32 2.83
C GLY A 109 3.01 8.20 3.67
N ASP A 110 3.50 8.69 4.81
CA ASP A 110 2.78 9.62 5.68
C ASP A 110 2.49 10.92 4.91
N TYR A 111 3.51 11.51 4.26
CA TYR A 111 3.33 12.72 3.44
C TYR A 111 2.35 12.48 2.28
N LEU A 112 2.51 11.36 1.55
CA LEU A 112 1.63 10.99 0.44
C LEU A 112 0.17 10.91 0.90
N SER A 113 -0.09 10.30 2.06
CA SER A 113 -1.45 10.16 2.58
C SER A 113 -2.09 11.51 2.97
N CYS A 114 -1.33 12.41 3.59
CA CYS A 114 -1.80 13.75 3.93
C CYS A 114 -2.01 14.61 2.67
N HIS A 115 -1.08 14.56 1.72
CA HIS A 115 -1.20 15.28 0.47
C HIS A 115 -2.39 14.77 -0.37
N LEU A 116 -2.64 13.46 -0.38
CA LEU A 116 -3.82 12.91 -1.03
C LEU A 116 -5.13 13.35 -0.35
N ALA A 117 -5.14 13.55 0.98
CA ALA A 117 -6.27 14.12 1.69
C ALA A 117 -6.55 15.56 1.23
N GLU A 118 -5.50 16.38 1.13
CA GLU A 118 -5.56 17.76 0.64
C GLU A 118 -6.11 17.82 -0.80
N VAL A 119 -5.55 17.04 -1.72
CA VAL A 119 -6.03 16.97 -3.12
C VAL A 119 -7.49 16.54 -3.22
N ARG A 120 -7.92 15.65 -2.31
CA ARG A 120 -9.32 15.18 -2.24
C ARG A 120 -10.23 16.11 -1.44
N GLN A 121 -9.70 17.20 -0.87
CA GLN A 121 -10.42 18.14 -0.03
C GLN A 121 -11.12 17.46 1.16
N VAL A 122 -10.46 16.49 1.79
CA VAL A 122 -10.93 15.81 3.00
C VAL A 122 -10.01 16.13 4.17
N ASP A 123 -10.58 16.25 5.38
CA ASP A 123 -9.80 16.49 6.58
C ASP A 123 -9.05 15.21 7.01
N PRO A 124 -7.71 15.23 7.10
CA PRO A 124 -6.94 14.08 7.52
C PRO A 124 -7.13 13.72 9.00
N VAL A 125 -7.51 14.66 9.87
CA VAL A 125 -7.50 14.47 11.33
C VAL A 125 -8.63 13.59 11.86
N PRO A 126 -9.92 13.76 11.46
CA PRO A 126 -11.02 13.06 12.11
C PRO A 126 -11.07 11.58 11.77
N VAL A 127 -11.27 10.74 12.80
CA VAL A 127 -11.51 9.29 12.68
C VAL A 127 -12.86 8.90 13.29
N GLU A 128 -13.91 9.65 12.95
CA GLU A 128 -15.24 9.52 13.57
C GLU A 128 -15.80 8.09 13.55
N ARG A 129 -15.61 7.35 12.45
CA ARG A 129 -16.07 5.96 12.35
C ARG A 129 -15.42 5.07 13.41
N ILE A 130 -14.14 5.29 13.69
CA ILE A 130 -13.39 4.57 14.74
C ILE A 130 -13.89 5.00 16.12
N ILE A 131 -14.15 6.29 16.33
CA ILE A 131 -14.68 6.82 17.59
C ILE A 131 -16.05 6.20 17.90
N ARG A 132 -16.98 6.22 16.93
CA ARG A 132 -18.31 5.61 17.08
C ARG A 132 -18.25 4.12 17.38
N LEU A 133 -17.33 3.39 16.73
CA LEU A 133 -17.11 1.97 17.02
C LEU A 133 -16.60 1.75 18.45
N LYS A 134 -15.60 2.52 18.89
CA LYS A 134 -15.05 2.44 20.25
C LYS A 134 -16.12 2.73 21.31
N GLU A 135 -16.96 3.73 21.10
CA GLU A 135 -18.07 4.04 21.98
C GLU A 135 -19.12 2.92 22.02
N ALA A 136 -19.46 2.34 20.86
CA ALA A 136 -20.40 1.23 20.79
C ALA A 136 -19.87 0.01 21.55
N LEU A 137 -18.59 -0.34 21.41
CA LEU A 137 -17.94 -1.42 22.14
C LEU A 137 -17.90 -1.15 23.65
N ALA A 138 -17.63 0.09 24.06
CA ALA A 138 -17.63 0.47 25.48
C ALA A 138 -19.03 0.40 26.11
N ARG A 139 -20.09 0.73 25.35
CA ARG A 139 -21.49 0.58 25.78
C ARG A 139 -21.92 -0.88 25.83
N ALA A 140 -21.43 -1.71 24.91
CA ALA A 140 -21.74 -3.13 24.81
C ALA A 140 -20.98 -4.00 25.82
N LYS A 141 -20.64 -3.48 27.02
CA LYS A 141 -20.01 -4.25 28.12
C LYS A 141 -20.57 -5.68 28.11
N ASN A 142 -19.69 -6.66 27.87
CA ASN A 142 -20.05 -8.07 27.69
C ASN A 142 -21.03 -8.54 28.78
N PRO A 143 -22.08 -9.31 28.45
CA PRO A 143 -22.77 -10.14 29.42
C PRO A 143 -21.82 -11.15 30.09
#